data_AF-A0A5B0DI28-F1
#
_entry.id   AF-A0A5B0DI28-F1
#
_cell.length_a   1.000
_cell.length_b   1.000
_cell.length_c   1.000
_cell.angle_alpha   90.00
_cell.angle_beta   90.00
_cell.angle_gamma   90.00
#
_symmetry.space_group_name_H-M   'P 1'
#
loop_
_entity.id
_entity.type
_entity.pdbx_description
1 polymer ?
#
loop_
_entity_poly.entity_id
_entity_poly.type
_entity_poly.pdbx_seq_one_letter_code
_entity_poly.pdbx_strand_id
1 'polypeptide(L)'
;MNIALILICTFFIASIIAILSSIKKNNIRNKPSSAVVIVIALQVLVFILFFANILANLQEEVVSIIWWGIVLAGFIVSIKDFKNNSMASTLCILLSICLAALKLLLFAITSM
;
A
#
# COMPACT_ATOMS: atom_id res chain seq x y z
N MET A 1 5.21 -21.97 6.39
CA MET A 1 5.07 -20.91 5.36
C MET A 1 3.61 -20.48 5.40
N ASN A 2 3.34 -19.36 6.07
CA ASN A 2 2.02 -19.07 6.65
C ASN A 2 0.99 -18.73 5.58
N ILE A 3 -0.24 -19.23 5.74
CA ILE A 3 -1.42 -18.93 4.90
C ILE A 3 -1.61 -17.41 4.71
N ALA A 4 -1.23 -16.60 5.69
CA ALA A 4 -1.18 -15.14 5.61
C ALA A 4 -0.29 -14.62 4.48
N LEU A 5 0.92 -15.19 4.30
CA LEU A 5 1.84 -14.81 3.23
C LEU A 5 1.23 -15.11 1.85
N ILE A 6 0.53 -16.25 1.73
CA ILE A 6 -0.16 -16.65 0.50
C ILE A 6 -1.28 -15.66 0.19
N LEU A 7 -2.12 -15.32 1.16
CA LEU A 7 -3.20 -14.32 1.04
C LEU A 7 -2.68 -12.93 0.62
N ILE A 8 -1.53 -12.52 1.15
CA ILE A 8 -0.89 -11.25 0.80
C ILE A 8 -0.36 -11.29 -0.64
N CYS A 9 0.27 -12.40 -1.04
CA CYS A 9 0.71 -12.59 -2.42
C CYS A 9 -0.46 -12.60 -3.40
N THR A 10 -1.60 -13.23 -3.08
CA THR A 10 -2.81 -13.15 -3.91
C THR A 10 -3.38 -11.73 -3.96
N PHE A 11 -3.40 -11.00 -2.84
CA PHE A 11 -3.85 -9.61 -2.82
C PHE A 11 -2.93 -8.69 -3.66
N PHE A 12 -1.62 -8.95 -3.64
CA PHE A 12 -0.63 -8.29 -4.49
C PHE A 12 -0.86 -8.58 -5.98
N ILE A 13 -1.02 -9.85 -6.34
CA ILE A 13 -1.32 -10.25 -7.72
C ILE A 13 -2.63 -9.61 -8.19
N ALA A 14 -3.67 -9.61 -7.35
CA ALA A 14 -4.95 -8.97 -7.66
C ALA A 14 -4.81 -7.44 -7.85
N SER A 15 -4.01 -6.78 -7.00
CA SER A 15 -3.74 -5.33 -7.11
C SER A 15 -2.96 -5.00 -8.38
N ILE A 16 -1.93 -5.80 -8.71
CA ILE A 16 -1.18 -5.66 -9.97
C ILE A 16 -2.10 -5.89 -11.17
N ILE A 17 -2.91 -6.95 -11.15
CA ILE A 17 -3.87 -7.25 -12.23
C ILE A 17 -4.89 -6.13 -12.38
N ALA A 18 -5.38 -5.54 -11.28
CA ALA A 18 -6.29 -4.40 -11.33
C ALA A 18 -5.63 -3.17 -11.99
N ILE A 19 -4.37 -2.88 -11.66
CA ILE A 19 -3.61 -1.79 -12.28
C ILE A 19 -3.35 -2.09 -13.77
N LEU A 20 -2.86 -3.28 -14.11
CA LEU A 20 -2.61 -3.69 -15.51
C LEU A 20 -3.90 -3.73 -16.34
N SER A 21 -5.00 -4.20 -15.77
CA SER A 21 -6.31 -4.21 -16.41
C SER A 21 -6.81 -2.78 -16.64
N SER A 22 -6.59 -1.87 -15.69
CA SER A 22 -6.87 -0.44 -15.85
C SER A 22 -6.03 0.20 -16.96
N ILE A 23 -4.77 -0.22 -17.13
CA ILE A 23 -3.90 0.24 -18.23
C ILE A 23 -4.37 -0.32 -19.59
N LYS A 24 -4.83 -1.58 -19.64
CA LYS A 24 -5.18 -2.28 -20.89
C LYS A 24 -6.59 -1.93 -21.40
N LYS A 25 -7.53 -1.52 -20.54
CA LYS A 25 -8.97 -1.35 -20.87
C LYS A 25 -9.36 0.00 -21.52
N ASN A 26 -8.47 0.70 -22.22
CA ASN A 26 -8.79 1.86 -23.08
C ASN A 26 -9.32 3.14 -22.39
N ASN A 27 -8.48 4.19 -22.34
CA ASN A 27 -8.76 5.59 -22.69
C ASN A 27 -7.62 6.44 -22.12
N ILE A 28 -6.99 7.27 -22.95
CA ILE A 28 -5.88 8.19 -22.59
C ILE A 28 -6.22 9.08 -21.37
N ARG A 29 -7.50 9.20 -21.04
CA ARG A 29 -8.05 10.04 -19.97
C ARG A 29 -7.98 9.46 -18.55
N ASN A 30 -7.90 8.13 -18.37
CA ASN A 30 -7.98 7.51 -17.03
C ASN A 30 -6.71 6.73 -16.65
N LYS A 31 -5.56 7.07 -17.25
CA LYS A 31 -4.29 6.41 -16.91
C LYS A 31 -3.90 6.81 -15.48
N PRO A 32 -3.67 5.85 -14.56
CA PRO A 32 -3.23 6.20 -13.20
C PRO A 32 -1.91 6.95 -13.28
N SER A 33 -1.75 8.00 -12.48
CA SER A 33 -0.48 8.71 -12.41
C SER A 33 0.63 7.75 -11.99
N SER A 34 1.81 7.92 -12.59
CA SER A 34 3.01 7.17 -12.18
C SER A 34 3.26 7.31 -10.68
N ALA A 35 2.91 8.45 -10.09
CA ALA A 35 3.00 8.67 -8.64
C ALA A 35 2.11 7.70 -7.84
N VAL A 36 0.84 7.51 -8.22
CA VAL A 36 -0.06 6.56 -7.54
C VAL A 36 0.47 5.14 -7.67
N VAL A 37 0.94 4.76 -8.86
CA VAL A 37 1.51 3.42 -9.09
C VAL A 37 2.74 3.16 -8.21
N ILE A 38 3.66 4.13 -8.13
CA ILE A 38 4.86 4.04 -7.29
C ILE A 38 4.48 3.91 -5.82
N VAL A 39 3.52 4.71 -5.35
CA VAL A 39 3.14 4.68 -3.93
C VAL A 39 2.40 3.40 -3.57
N ILE A 40 1.53 2.88 -4.44
CA ILE A 40 0.93 1.55 -4.23
C ILE A 40 2.02 0.47 -4.14
N ALA A 41 3.02 0.52 -5.03
CA ALA A 41 4.13 -0.44 -4.98
C ALA A 41 4.91 -0.35 -3.65
N LEU A 42 5.18 0.86 -3.16
CA LEU A 42 5.83 1.08 -1.86
C LEU A 42 4.98 0.59 -0.68
N GLN A 43 3.67 0.84 -0.71
CA GLN A 43 2.74 0.37 0.32
C GLN A 43 2.72 -1.15 0.41
N VAL A 44 2.68 -1.83 -0.74
CA VAL A 44 2.74 -3.28 -0.76
C VAL A 44 4.12 -3.78 -0.33
N LEU A 45 5.20 -3.12 -0.72
CA LEU A 45 6.55 -3.47 -0.28
C LEU A 45 6.66 -3.45 1.24
N VAL A 46 6.18 -2.39 1.89
CA VAL A 46 6.12 -2.30 3.37
C VAL A 46 5.32 -3.46 3.95
N PHE A 47 4.18 -3.78 3.35
CA PHE A 47 3.34 -4.90 3.76
C PHE A 47 4.10 -6.23 3.73
N ILE A 48 4.80 -6.51 2.62
CA ILE A 48 5.60 -7.73 2.46
C ILE A 48 6.74 -7.78 3.47
N LEU A 49 7.49 -6.68 3.62
CA LEU A 49 8.60 -6.60 4.57
C LEU A 49 8.15 -6.80 6.02
N PHE A 50 6.92 -6.36 6.35
CA PHE A 50 6.31 -6.56 7.65
C PHE A 50 6.00 -8.03 7.91
N PHE A 51 5.27 -8.70 7.00
CA PHE A 51 4.92 -10.11 7.18
C PHE A 51 6.09 -11.07 6.99
N ALA A 52 7.13 -10.67 6.25
CA ALA A 52 8.40 -11.39 6.18
C ALA A 52 9.26 -11.23 7.44
N ASN A 53 8.80 -10.46 8.43
CA ASN A 53 9.51 -10.16 9.67
C ASN A 53 10.88 -9.48 9.45
N ILE A 54 11.11 -8.89 8.27
CA ILE A 54 12.37 -8.21 7.94
C ILE A 54 12.44 -6.87 8.68
N LEU A 55 11.30 -6.18 8.81
CA LEU A 55 11.21 -4.91 9.54
C LEU A 55 11.53 -5.06 11.03
N ALA A 56 11.43 -6.25 11.62
CA ALA A 56 11.75 -6.50 13.03
C ALA A 56 13.26 -6.42 13.32
N ASN A 57 14.11 -6.61 12.32
CA ASN A 57 15.56 -6.51 12.46
C ASN A 57 16.09 -5.08 12.30
N LEU A 58 15.22 -4.11 12.01
CA LEU A 58 15.56 -2.70 11.82
C LEU A 58 15.22 -1.89 13.08
N GLN A 59 15.86 -0.74 13.24
CA GLN A 59 15.52 0.21 14.30
C GLN A 59 14.06 0.65 14.19
N GLU A 60 13.32 0.59 15.31
CA GLU A 60 11.89 0.85 15.34
C GLU A 60 11.53 2.25 14.85
N GLU A 61 12.34 3.26 15.22
CA GLU A 61 12.16 4.65 14.77
C GLU A 61 12.21 4.78 13.25
N VAL A 62 13.20 4.13 12.62
CA VAL A 62 13.36 4.12 11.16
C VAL A 62 12.17 3.44 10.49
N VAL A 63 11.73 2.31 11.03
CA VAL A 63 10.54 1.58 10.53
C VAL A 63 9.29 2.45 10.65
N SER A 64 9.12 3.14 11.77
CA SER A 64 7.97 4.01 12.02
C SER A 64 7.93 5.18 11.03
N ILE A 65 9.06 5.85 10.81
CA ILE A 65 9.17 6.96 9.85
C ILE A 65 8.86 6.48 8.43
N ILE A 66 9.43 5.36 8.00
CA ILE A 66 9.18 4.79 6.66
C ILE A 66 7.70 4.41 6.51
N TRP A 67 7.12 3.75 7.53
CA TRP A 67 5.74 3.31 7.52
C TRP A 67 4.77 4.47 7.39
N TRP A 68 4.85 5.45 8.30
CA TRP A 68 3.97 6.60 8.30
C TRP A 68 4.22 7.51 7.10
N GLY A 69 5.46 7.64 6.65
CA GLY A 69 5.80 8.36 5.43
C GLY A 69 5.09 7.78 4.21
N ILE A 70 5.09 6.46 4.05
CA ILE A 70 4.44 5.78 2.93
C ILE A 70 2.91 5.81 3.04
N VAL A 71 2.35 5.70 4.25
CA VAL A 71 0.91 5.86 4.51
C VAL A 71 0.44 7.27 4.13
N LEU A 72 1.13 8.30 4.62
CA LEU A 72 0.77 9.71 4.35
C LEU A 72 0.96 10.06 2.88
N ALA A 73 2.08 9.63 2.27
CA ALA A 73 2.31 9.83 0.84
C ALA A 73 1.21 9.17 0.00
N GLY A 74 0.79 7.96 0.35
CA GLY A 74 -0.30 7.26 -0.34
C GLY A 74 -1.62 7.99 -0.23
N PHE A 75 -1.94 8.50 0.95
CA PHE A 75 -3.16 9.26 1.16
C PHE A 75 -3.17 10.57 0.33
N ILE A 76 -2.09 11.36 0.41
CA ILE A 76 -1.97 12.66 -0.28
C ILE A 76 -1.98 12.48 -1.81
N VAL A 77 -1.16 11.56 -2.33
CA VAL A 77 -1.04 11.32 -3.77
C VAL A 77 -2.37 10.79 -4.32
N SER A 78 -3.06 9.93 -3.57
CA SER A 78 -4.36 9.42 -3.99
C SER A 78 -5.43 10.50 -4.05
N ILE A 79 -5.55 11.35 -3.03
CA ILE A 79 -6.52 12.46 -3.05
C ILE A 79 -6.27 13.37 -4.26
N LYS A 80 -5.00 13.67 -4.54
CA LYS A 80 -4.61 14.50 -5.69
C LYS A 80 -4.98 13.84 -7.03
N ASP A 81 -4.77 12.53 -7.17
CA ASP A 81 -4.97 11.80 -8.43
C ASP A 81 -6.39 11.20 -8.57
N PHE A 82 -7.28 11.41 -7.59
CA PHE A 82 -8.65 10.89 -7.59
C PHE A 82 -9.44 11.33 -8.83
N LYS A 83 -9.17 12.55 -9.33
CA LYS A 83 -9.80 13.11 -10.54
C LYS A 83 -9.34 12.42 -11.83
N ASN A 84 -8.15 11.83 -11.83
CA ASN A 84 -7.53 11.22 -13.01
C ASN A 84 -7.83 9.73 -13.07
N ASN A 85 -7.65 9.00 -11.96
CA ASN A 85 -8.05 7.61 -11.86
C ASN A 85 -8.62 7.29 -10.47
N SER A 86 -9.94 7.46 -10.35
CA SER A 86 -10.68 7.22 -9.11
C SER A 86 -10.52 5.78 -8.61
N MET A 87 -10.40 4.78 -9.49
CA MET A 87 -10.27 3.38 -9.07
C MET A 87 -8.92 3.08 -8.42
N ALA A 88 -7.81 3.48 -9.07
CA ALA A 88 -6.47 3.31 -8.50
C ALA A 88 -6.29 4.14 -7.23
N SER A 89 -6.82 5.36 -7.22
CA SER A 89 -6.79 6.24 -6.04
C SER A 89 -7.59 5.65 -4.87
N THR A 90 -8.80 5.13 -5.10
CA THR A 90 -9.60 4.48 -4.05
C THR A 90 -8.89 3.27 -3.46
N LEU A 91 -8.25 2.44 -4.31
CA LEU A 91 -7.44 1.30 -3.83
C LEU A 91 -6.26 1.76 -2.98
N CYS A 92 -5.56 2.82 -3.38
CA CYS A 92 -4.43 3.33 -2.61
C CYS A 92 -4.86 3.99 -1.29
N ILE A 93 -6.00 4.68 -1.26
CA ILE A 93 -6.61 5.16 0.00
C ILE A 93 -6.93 3.99 0.92
N LEU A 94 -7.58 2.94 0.40
CA LEU A 94 -7.92 1.75 1.16
C LEU A 94 -6.66 1.07 1.73
N LEU A 95 -5.61 0.91 0.91
CA LEU A 95 -4.32 0.39 1.38
C LEU A 95 -3.71 1.25 2.48
N SER A 96 -3.72 2.58 2.31
CA SER A 96 -3.18 3.52 3.29
C SER A 96 -3.88 3.36 4.65
N ILE A 97 -5.21 3.27 4.63
CA ILE A 97 -6.03 3.08 5.85
C ILE A 97 -5.72 1.72 6.49
N CYS A 98 -5.64 0.65 5.71
CA CYS A 98 -5.26 -0.68 6.22
C CYS A 98 -3.89 -0.67 6.88
N LEU A 99 -2.88 -0.07 6.25
CA LEU A 99 -1.52 0.06 6.79
C LEU A 99 -1.50 0.89 8.09
N ALA A 100 -2.27 1.98 8.15
CA ALA A 100 -2.40 2.81 9.34
C ALA A 100 -3.04 2.03 10.49
N ALA A 101 -4.17 1.38 10.22
CA ALA A 101 -4.88 0.55 11.20
C ALA A 101 -4.00 -0.59 11.73
N LEU A 102 -3.24 -1.24 10.86
CA LEU A 102 -2.33 -2.31 11.25
C LEU A 102 -1.19 -1.82 12.15
N LYS A 103 -0.56 -0.68 11.85
CA LYS A 103 0.49 -0.11 12.71
C LYS A 103 -0.05 0.40 14.05
N LEU A 104 -1.25 0.99 14.06
CA LEU A 104 -1.92 1.39 15.30
C LEU A 104 -2.30 0.19 16.16
N LEU A 105 -2.80 -0.89 15.55
CA LEU A 105 -3.10 -2.13 16.25
C LEU A 105 -1.82 -2.74 16.87
N LEU A 106 -0.71 -2.78 16.11
CA LEU A 106 0.59 -3.20 16.63
C LEU A 106 1.00 -2.37 17.84
N PHE A 107 0.95 -1.04 17.71
CA PHE A 107 1.29 -0.13 18.80
C PHE A 107 0.45 -0.40 20.05
N ALA A 108 -0.86 -0.61 19.89
CA ALA A 108 -1.76 -0.92 20.99
C ALA A 108 -1.38 -2.23 21.70
N ILE A 109 -1.04 -3.28 20.95
CA ILE A 109 -0.67 -4.59 21.50
C ILE A 109 0.73 -4.57 22.13
N THR A 110 1.67 -3.80 21.58
CA THR A 110 3.04 -3.69 22.14
C THR A 110 3.14 -2.71 23.31
N SER A 111 2.15 -1.84 23.53
CA SER A 111 2.11 -0.92 24.68
C SER A 111 1.47 -1.52 25.93
N MET A 112 0.87 -2.71 25.81
CA MET A 112 0.40 -3.54 26.94
C MET A 112 1.52 -4.43 27.46
#